data_AF-A0A941T9V4-F1
#
_entry.id   AF-A0A941T9V4-F1
#
_cell.length_a   1.000
_cell.length_b   1.000
_cell.length_c   1.000
_cell.angle_alpha   90.00
_cell.angle_beta   90.00
_cell.angle_gamma   90.00
#
_symmetry.space_group_name_H-M   'P 1'
#
loop_
_entity.id
_entity.type
_entity.pdbx_description
1 polymer ?
#
loop_
_entity_poly.entity_id
_entity_poly.type
_entity_poly.pdbx_seq_one_letter_code
_entity_poly.pdbx_strand_id
1 'polypeptide(L)'
;MEARDDRNRAAATNAATATASSSLSAAYPVAAIIEGERKGLNWGSGGGWNDATPNACPDRARIDFSGHQWFDQVSVYTVQDNYPNPVEPTDQTTFDQYGITNFDMQVWNGVNWVTVVRSSTNPSRVHGEPHDHFDGNSHSPWRQCCCYCCQPQRLPPTKYCPSASTSKGRWKR
;
A
#
# COMPACT_ATOMS: atom_id res chain seq x y z
N MET A 1 17.04 6.22 -22.61
CA MET A 1 16.48 5.50 -21.46
C MET A 1 15.92 6.57 -20.54
N GLU A 2 14.63 6.90 -20.65
CA GLU A 2 14.03 7.97 -19.83
C GLU A 2 13.72 7.42 -18.43
N ALA A 3 14.12 8.16 -17.39
CA ALA A 3 13.94 7.77 -16.00
C ALA A 3 12.46 7.74 -15.61
N ARG A 4 12.08 6.75 -14.77
CA ARG A 4 10.76 6.66 -14.16
C ARG A 4 10.50 7.91 -13.29
N ASP A 5 9.27 8.44 -13.28
CA ASP A 5 8.87 9.46 -12.29
C ASP A 5 8.48 8.70 -11.02
N ASP A 6 9.49 8.42 -10.18
CA ASP A 6 9.37 7.64 -8.94
C ASP A 6 8.62 8.39 -7.81
N ARG A 7 7.89 9.45 -8.16
CA ARG A 7 7.12 10.25 -7.22
C ARG A 7 5.90 9.48 -6.72
N ASN A 8 5.86 9.25 -5.42
CA ASN A 8 4.74 8.61 -4.74
C ASN A 8 3.49 9.51 -4.70
N ARG A 9 2.51 9.27 -5.57
CA ARG A 9 1.20 9.96 -5.58
C ARG A 9 0.37 9.78 -4.31
N ALA A 10 0.60 8.70 -3.57
CA ALA A 10 -0.11 8.38 -2.33
C ALA A 10 0.47 9.09 -1.09
N ALA A 11 1.55 9.86 -1.22
CA ALA A 11 2.15 10.55 -0.09
C ALA A 11 1.25 11.68 0.46
N ALA A 12 1.24 11.86 1.78
CA ALA A 12 0.58 12.99 2.45
C ALA A 12 1.11 14.35 1.96
N THR A 13 2.41 14.41 1.60
CA THR A 13 3.03 15.59 0.98
C THR A 13 2.46 15.91 -0.40
N ASN A 14 1.78 14.96 -1.05
CA ASN A 14 1.01 15.13 -2.27
C ASN A 14 -0.50 15.28 -2.00
N ALA A 15 -0.86 15.64 -0.76
CA ALA A 15 -2.22 15.86 -0.27
C ALA A 15 -3.16 14.64 -0.36
N ALA A 16 -2.59 13.43 -0.38
CA ALA A 16 -3.38 12.22 -0.18
C ALA A 16 -3.86 12.13 1.28
N THR A 17 -5.01 11.49 1.49
CA THR A 17 -5.55 11.19 2.83
C THR A 17 -5.74 9.69 2.99
N ALA A 18 -5.64 9.23 4.25
CA ALA A 18 -5.70 7.83 4.60
C ALA A 18 -6.84 7.56 5.59
N THR A 19 -7.60 6.49 5.36
CA THR A 19 -8.67 6.01 6.26
C THR A 19 -8.57 4.50 6.44
N ALA A 20 -9.00 3.98 7.59
CA ALA A 20 -8.98 2.55 7.88
C ALA A 20 -10.35 2.07 8.39
N SER A 21 -10.59 0.76 8.33
CA SER A 21 -11.69 0.09 9.05
C SER A 21 -11.60 0.37 10.55
N SER A 22 -10.40 0.25 11.12
CA SER A 22 -10.12 0.59 12.50
C SER A 22 -8.64 0.92 12.71
N SER A 23 -8.26 1.36 13.92
CA SER A 23 -6.85 1.57 14.29
C SER A 23 -6.65 1.21 15.75
N LEU A 24 -5.69 0.33 16.08
CA LEU A 24 -5.55 -0.24 17.42
C LEU A 24 -5.43 0.83 18.52
N SER A 25 -4.63 1.87 18.26
CA SER A 25 -4.49 3.03 19.14
C SER A 25 -3.78 4.17 18.40
N ALA A 26 -3.59 5.31 19.08
CA ALA A 26 -2.81 6.44 18.54
C ALA A 26 -1.34 6.09 18.25
N ALA A 27 -0.81 5.01 18.83
CA ALA A 27 0.51 4.47 18.51
C ALA A 27 0.60 3.82 17.12
N TYR A 28 -0.55 3.54 16.49
CA TYR A 28 -0.64 2.86 15.20
C TYR A 28 -1.56 3.58 14.21
N PRO A 29 -1.27 4.85 13.89
CA PRO A 29 -2.18 5.69 13.12
C PRO A 29 -2.22 5.25 11.65
N VAL A 30 -3.40 5.31 11.04
CA VAL A 30 -3.54 5.08 9.60
C VAL A 30 -2.76 6.10 8.76
N ALA A 31 -2.46 7.29 9.29
CA ALA A 31 -1.65 8.28 8.59
C ALA A 31 -0.21 7.82 8.29
N ALA A 32 0.33 6.88 9.08
CA ALA A 32 1.65 6.31 8.84
C ALA A 32 1.74 5.58 7.49
N ILE A 33 0.59 5.27 6.86
CA ILE A 33 0.58 4.59 5.56
C ILE A 33 0.98 5.49 4.38
N ILE A 34 0.92 6.81 4.58
CA ILE A 34 1.16 7.82 3.54
C ILE A 34 2.30 8.78 3.89
N GLU A 35 3.06 8.51 4.95
CA GLU A 35 4.09 9.43 5.47
C GLU A 35 5.43 9.39 4.69
N GLY A 36 5.62 8.37 3.85
CA GLY A 36 6.82 8.20 3.01
C GLY A 36 8.00 7.52 3.69
N GLU A 37 7.97 7.33 5.01
CA GLU A 37 8.85 6.40 5.73
C GLU A 37 8.49 4.97 5.29
N ARG A 38 9.45 4.06 5.12
CA ARG A 38 9.18 2.69 4.61
C ARG A 38 9.69 1.58 5.52
N LYS A 39 10.58 1.90 6.47
CA LYS A 39 11.25 0.92 7.35
C LYS A 39 10.32 0.39 8.43
N GLY A 40 9.36 1.19 8.88
CA GLY A 40 8.64 0.96 10.14
C GLY A 40 9.40 1.50 11.34
N LEU A 41 10.17 2.58 11.15
CA LEU A 41 10.88 3.22 12.25
C LEU A 41 9.87 3.69 13.30
N ASN A 42 10.11 3.39 14.58
CA ASN A 42 9.19 3.67 15.69
C ASN A 42 7.91 2.83 15.68
N TRP A 43 8.02 1.55 15.33
CA TRP A 43 6.94 0.59 15.54
C TRP A 43 6.40 0.67 16.98
N GLY A 44 5.08 0.83 17.15
CA GLY A 44 4.45 1.04 18.46
C GLY A 44 4.46 2.49 18.97
N SER A 45 4.95 3.42 18.16
CA SER A 45 5.03 4.85 18.45
C SER A 45 4.83 5.70 17.19
N GLY A 46 3.92 5.29 16.30
CA GLY A 46 3.56 6.01 15.07
C GLY A 46 4.19 5.49 13.78
N GLY A 47 5.13 4.53 13.85
CA GLY A 47 5.88 4.04 12.68
C GLY A 47 5.10 3.21 11.64
N GLY A 48 3.82 2.92 11.90
CA GLY A 48 2.96 2.17 11.00
C GLY A 48 1.54 2.01 11.54
N TRP A 49 0.68 1.35 10.77
CA TRP A 49 -0.74 1.17 11.10
C TRP A 49 -1.03 -0.23 11.65
N ASN A 50 -2.04 -0.33 12.53
CA ASN A 50 -2.54 -1.57 13.13
C ASN A 50 -4.05 -1.58 13.10
N ASP A 51 -4.68 -2.65 12.64
CA ASP A 51 -6.11 -2.82 12.84
C ASP A 51 -6.43 -3.11 14.35
N ALA A 52 -7.59 -2.67 14.82
CA ALA A 52 -8.09 -2.84 16.18
C ALA A 52 -9.00 -4.06 16.36
N THR A 53 -9.25 -4.82 15.30
CA THR A 53 -10.19 -5.96 15.23
C THR A 53 -9.48 -7.29 14.95
N PRO A 54 -8.70 -7.79 15.92
CA PRO A 54 -8.24 -9.18 16.02
C PRO A 54 -9.06 -10.26 15.31
N ASN A 55 -8.47 -10.94 14.30
CA ASN A 55 -9.10 -12.04 13.55
C ASN A 55 -10.40 -11.71 12.80
N ALA A 56 -10.79 -10.44 12.72
CA ALA A 56 -11.95 -10.01 11.96
C ALA A 56 -11.47 -9.53 10.58
N CYS A 57 -11.76 -10.31 9.54
CA CYS A 57 -11.29 -10.00 8.20
C CYS A 57 -12.46 -9.74 7.24
N PRO A 58 -12.28 -8.89 6.20
CA PRO A 58 -11.04 -8.22 5.84
C PRO A 58 -10.79 -6.90 6.59
N ASP A 59 -9.54 -6.63 6.92
CA ASP A 59 -9.03 -5.35 7.38
C ASP A 59 -8.82 -4.42 6.19
N ARG A 60 -9.30 -3.17 6.25
CA ARG A 60 -9.26 -2.24 5.12
C ARG A 60 -8.44 -1.00 5.45
N ALA A 61 -7.42 -0.72 4.65
CA ALA A 61 -6.77 0.59 4.57
C ALA A 61 -7.05 1.22 3.20
N ARG A 62 -7.50 2.48 3.20
CA ARG A 62 -7.88 3.24 2.01
C ARG A 62 -7.07 4.51 1.91
N ILE A 63 -6.64 4.83 0.68
CA ILE A 63 -6.05 6.10 0.33
C ILE A 63 -6.96 6.80 -0.66
N ASP A 64 -7.24 8.07 -0.38
CA ASP A 64 -7.87 9.01 -1.29
C ASP A 64 -6.78 9.97 -1.80
N PHE A 65 -6.58 10.00 -3.12
CA PHE A 65 -5.65 10.93 -3.75
C PHE A 65 -6.25 12.34 -3.80
N SER A 66 -5.39 13.36 -3.83
CA SER A 66 -5.79 14.77 -3.99
C SER A 66 -6.47 15.09 -5.33
N GLY A 67 -6.49 14.13 -6.26
CA GLY A 67 -7.13 14.26 -7.55
C GLY A 67 -7.04 12.96 -8.35
N HIS A 68 -7.42 13.05 -9.61
CA HIS A 68 -7.22 11.99 -10.60
C HIS A 68 -5.72 11.73 -10.80
N GLN A 69 -5.26 10.53 -10.43
CA GLN A 69 -3.86 10.12 -10.56
C GLN A 69 -3.68 8.95 -11.51
N TRP A 70 -2.58 9.01 -12.25
CA TRP A 70 -2.04 7.87 -12.97
C TRP A 70 -0.97 7.23 -12.12
N PHE A 71 -0.92 5.90 -12.11
CA PHE A 71 0.19 5.12 -11.58
C PHE A 71 0.18 3.74 -12.22
N ASP A 72 1.37 3.18 -12.39
CA ASP A 72 1.60 1.86 -12.98
C ASP A 72 2.32 0.92 -12.02
N GLN A 73 2.64 1.39 -10.81
CA GLN A 73 3.23 0.61 -9.75
C GLN A 73 2.51 0.87 -8.45
N VAL A 74 2.29 -0.19 -7.67
CA VAL A 74 2.02 -0.09 -6.25
C VAL A 74 3.04 -0.91 -5.47
N SER A 75 3.47 -0.39 -4.32
CA SER A 75 4.31 -1.10 -3.36
C SER A 75 3.62 -1.13 -2.01
N VAL A 76 3.69 -2.24 -1.30
CA VAL A 76 3.20 -2.40 0.08
C VAL A 76 4.37 -2.90 0.92
N TYR A 77 4.60 -2.38 2.12
CA TYR A 77 5.84 -2.64 2.89
C TYR A 77 5.55 -3.11 4.30
N THR A 78 5.58 -4.40 4.57
CA THR A 78 5.17 -4.90 5.89
C THR A 78 6.18 -4.61 7.00
N VAL A 79 5.78 -4.82 8.26
CA VAL A 79 6.72 -4.79 9.37
C VAL A 79 7.78 -5.87 9.16
N GLN A 80 9.03 -5.51 9.43
CA GLN A 80 10.18 -6.40 9.33
C GLN A 80 10.28 -7.26 10.59
N ASP A 81 10.81 -8.48 10.47
CA ASP A 81 11.00 -9.36 11.62
C ASP A 81 11.91 -8.71 12.69
N ASN A 82 12.94 -7.96 12.25
CA ASN A 82 13.76 -7.12 13.13
C ASN A 82 13.24 -5.67 13.19
N TYR A 83 11.96 -5.49 13.52
CA TYR A 83 11.35 -4.16 13.66
C TYR A 83 12.03 -3.22 14.68
N PRO A 84 12.75 -3.68 15.73
CA PRO A 84 13.50 -2.77 16.59
C PRO A 84 14.68 -2.10 15.89
N ASN A 85 15.24 -2.73 14.84
CA ASN A 85 16.35 -2.20 14.04
C ASN A 85 16.04 -2.36 12.55
N PRO A 86 15.02 -1.66 12.03
CA PRO A 86 14.55 -1.89 10.67
C PRO A 86 15.49 -1.26 9.65
N VAL A 87 15.65 -1.92 8.50
CA VAL A 87 16.45 -1.41 7.38
C VAL A 87 15.55 -0.87 6.27
N GLU A 88 16.10 -0.16 5.29
CA GLU A 88 15.31 0.21 4.11
C GLU A 88 14.88 -1.05 3.35
N PRO A 89 13.56 -1.29 3.17
CA PRO A 89 13.13 -2.48 2.47
C PRO A 89 13.50 -2.44 0.99
N THR A 90 13.90 -3.59 0.47
CA THR A 90 14.20 -3.79 -0.95
C THR A 90 13.26 -4.85 -1.53
N ASP A 91 13.30 -5.05 -2.84
CA ASP A 91 12.54 -6.11 -3.52
C ASP A 91 12.93 -7.53 -3.05
N GLN A 92 14.10 -7.66 -2.42
CA GLN A 92 14.63 -8.91 -1.92
C GLN A 92 14.36 -9.10 -0.42
N THR A 93 13.75 -8.12 0.26
CA THR A 93 13.44 -8.24 1.68
C THR A 93 12.29 -9.23 1.86
N THR A 94 12.51 -10.29 2.63
CA THR A 94 11.51 -11.31 3.00
C THR A 94 11.07 -11.14 4.45
N PHE A 95 10.05 -11.88 4.86
CA PHE A 95 9.60 -11.96 6.26
C PHE A 95 9.30 -13.41 6.66
N ASP A 96 9.42 -13.70 7.94
CA ASP A 96 9.03 -14.98 8.55
C ASP A 96 7.83 -14.83 9.49
N GLN A 97 7.61 -13.65 10.08
CA GLN A 97 6.61 -13.46 11.15
C GLN A 97 5.52 -12.44 10.80
N TYR A 98 5.91 -11.26 10.32
CA TYR A 98 5.03 -10.07 10.37
C TYR A 98 4.52 -9.55 9.04
N GLY A 99 4.82 -10.26 7.95
CA GLY A 99 4.32 -9.87 6.64
C GLY A 99 2.91 -10.33 6.37
N ILE A 100 2.26 -9.63 5.43
CA ILE A 100 0.95 -10.03 4.92
C ILE A 100 1.16 -11.10 3.86
N THR A 101 0.54 -12.25 4.05
CA THR A 101 0.57 -13.36 3.07
C THR A 101 -0.64 -13.37 2.14
N ASN A 102 -1.69 -12.61 2.45
CA ASN A 102 -2.89 -12.50 1.64
C ASN A 102 -3.44 -11.07 1.65
N PHE A 103 -3.44 -10.42 0.50
CA PHE A 103 -4.15 -9.14 0.33
C PHE A 103 -4.65 -8.92 -1.09
N ASP A 104 -5.77 -8.20 -1.17
CA ASP A 104 -6.31 -7.67 -2.41
C ASP A 104 -6.08 -6.16 -2.43
N MET A 105 -5.52 -5.64 -3.53
CA MET A 105 -5.52 -4.22 -3.82
C MET A 105 -6.58 -3.89 -4.85
N GLN A 106 -7.44 -2.93 -4.51
CA GLN A 106 -8.50 -2.46 -5.36
C GLN A 106 -8.38 -0.97 -5.64
N VAL A 107 -8.85 -0.55 -6.80
CA VAL A 107 -8.92 0.86 -7.23
C VAL A 107 -10.36 1.20 -7.61
N TRP A 108 -10.78 2.43 -7.34
CA TRP A 108 -12.12 2.90 -7.72
C TRP A 108 -12.13 3.48 -9.13
N ASN A 109 -12.88 2.87 -10.06
CA ASN A 109 -12.97 3.33 -11.45
C ASN A 109 -14.03 4.42 -11.69
N GLY A 110 -14.65 4.94 -10.64
CA GLY A 110 -15.79 5.87 -10.74
C GLY A 110 -17.15 5.20 -10.54
N VAL A 111 -17.24 3.88 -10.75
CA VAL A 111 -18.48 3.11 -10.68
C VAL A 111 -18.37 1.89 -9.76
N ASN A 112 -17.25 1.17 -9.84
CA ASN A 112 -16.98 -0.06 -9.09
C ASN A 112 -15.53 -0.08 -8.56
N TRP A 113 -15.31 -0.86 -7.50
CA TRP A 113 -13.97 -1.25 -7.07
C TRP A 113 -13.46 -2.39 -7.96
N VAL A 114 -12.28 -2.20 -8.55
CA VAL A 114 -11.63 -3.18 -9.42
C VAL A 114 -10.38 -3.70 -8.72
N THR A 115 -10.23 -5.02 -8.61
CA THR A 115 -9.01 -5.62 -8.03
C THR A 115 -7.89 -5.57 -9.07
N VAL A 116 -6.79 -4.89 -8.73
CA VAL A 116 -5.60 -4.73 -9.59
C VAL A 116 -4.43 -5.57 -9.14
N VAL A 117 -4.41 -6.01 -7.87
CA VAL A 117 -3.39 -6.91 -7.33
C VAL A 117 -4.06 -7.91 -6.41
N ARG A 118 -3.66 -9.18 -6.54
CA ARG A 118 -3.86 -10.20 -5.51
C ARG A 118 -2.50 -10.77 -5.14
N SER A 119 -2.10 -10.61 -3.89
CA SER A 119 -0.88 -11.27 -3.40
C SER A 119 -1.22 -12.51 -2.61
N SER A 120 -0.52 -13.60 -2.91
CA SER A 120 -0.54 -14.86 -2.15
C SER A 120 0.87 -15.37 -1.83
N THR A 121 1.91 -14.58 -2.08
CA THR A 121 3.32 -14.98 -1.93
C THR A 121 4.07 -14.07 -0.96
N ASN A 122 5.20 -14.56 -0.45
CA ASN A 122 6.04 -13.93 0.57
C ASN A 122 7.16 -13.06 -0.06
N PRO A 123 6.87 -11.81 -0.46
CA PRO A 123 7.84 -10.75 -0.30
C PRO A 123 7.31 -9.64 0.60
N SER A 124 8.18 -9.02 1.40
CA SER A 124 7.80 -7.86 2.24
C SER A 124 7.41 -6.64 1.40
N ARG A 125 7.80 -6.61 0.12
CA ARG A 125 7.32 -5.70 -0.92
C ARG A 125 6.61 -6.46 -2.02
N VAL A 126 5.32 -6.20 -2.19
CA VAL A 126 4.56 -6.68 -3.35
C VAL A 126 4.46 -5.59 -4.40
N HIS A 127 4.83 -5.95 -5.63
CA HIS A 127 4.65 -5.13 -6.81
C HIS A 127 3.43 -5.61 -7.57
N GLY A 128 2.51 -4.69 -7.82
CA GLY A 128 1.49 -4.87 -8.83
C GLY A 128 1.71 -3.88 -9.95
N GLU A 129 1.86 -4.37 -11.16
CA GLU A 129 1.62 -3.56 -12.35
C GLU A 129 0.12 -3.70 -12.68
N PRO A 130 -0.68 -2.62 -12.66
CA PRO A 130 -2.11 -2.70 -12.93
C PRO A 130 -2.49 -3.22 -14.33
N HIS A 131 -1.51 -3.64 -15.14
CA HIS A 131 -1.62 -3.85 -16.58
C HIS A 131 -2.56 -4.99 -17.03
N ASP A 132 -2.84 -5.98 -16.17
CA ASP A 132 -3.52 -7.22 -16.58
C ASP A 132 -5.06 -7.15 -16.59
N HIS A 133 -5.66 -5.97 -16.38
CA HIS A 133 -7.11 -5.77 -16.48
C HIS A 133 -7.51 -4.51 -17.28
N PHE A 134 -6.66 -4.07 -18.22
CA PHE A 134 -6.98 -2.97 -19.13
C PHE A 134 -7.36 -3.50 -20.52
N ASP A 135 -8.60 -3.97 -20.64
CA ASP A 135 -9.29 -4.02 -21.92
C ASP A 135 -9.38 -2.60 -22.49
N GLY A 136 -8.68 -2.40 -23.61
CA GLY A 136 -8.45 -1.09 -24.21
C GLY A 136 -9.73 -0.37 -24.59
N ASN A 137 -10.22 0.52 -23.71
CA ASN A 137 -10.84 1.81 -24.10
C ASN A 137 -11.25 2.76 -22.95
N SER A 138 -10.85 2.56 -21.71
CA SER A 138 -11.05 3.58 -20.67
C SER A 138 -9.90 3.63 -19.67
N HIS A 139 -8.78 4.19 -20.11
CA HIS A 139 -7.75 4.66 -19.20
C HIS A 139 -8.32 5.89 -18.46
N SER A 140 -9.03 5.66 -17.36
CA SER A 140 -9.46 6.74 -16.46
C SER A 140 -8.48 6.84 -15.30
N PRO A 141 -8.01 8.05 -14.95
CA PRO A 141 -7.14 8.23 -13.80
C PRO A 141 -7.88 7.87 -12.49
N TRP A 142 -7.16 7.23 -11.58
CA TRP A 142 -7.70 6.70 -10.33
C TRP A 142 -7.76 7.77 -9.25
N ARG A 143 -8.83 7.76 -8.42
CA ARG A 143 -8.94 8.65 -7.25
C ARG A 143 -8.67 7.97 -5.92
N GLN A 144 -8.85 6.65 -5.86
CA GLN A 144 -8.88 5.93 -4.61
C GLN A 144 -8.29 4.55 -4.80
N CYS A 145 -7.55 4.08 -3.80
CA CYS A 145 -7.16 2.69 -3.68
C CYS A 145 -7.47 2.16 -2.28
N CYS A 146 -7.87 0.89 -2.21
CA CYS A 146 -8.05 0.15 -0.97
C CYS A 146 -7.14 -1.07 -1.00
N CYS A 147 -6.56 -1.41 0.15
CA CYS A 147 -6.10 -2.76 0.39
C CYS A 147 -6.94 -3.43 1.44
N TYR A 148 -7.22 -4.70 1.16
CA TYR A 148 -7.87 -5.62 2.06
C TYR A 148 -6.85 -6.67 2.46
N CYS A 149 -6.57 -6.81 3.75
CA CYS A 149 -5.73 -7.88 4.28
C CYS A 149 -6.44 -8.60 5.42
N CYS A 150 -5.85 -9.66 5.94
CA CYS A 150 -6.32 -10.36 7.12
C CYS A 150 -5.17 -10.44 8.12
N GLN A 151 -5.28 -9.77 9.27
CA GLN A 151 -4.23 -9.72 10.29
C GLN A 151 -4.47 -10.78 11.40
N PRO A 152 -3.69 -11.89 11.44
CA PRO A 152 -3.78 -12.85 12.53
C PRO A 152 -3.08 -12.37 13.82
N GLN A 153 -3.55 -12.87 14.97
CA GLN A 153 -3.30 -12.42 16.34
C GLN A 153 -1.87 -12.45 16.94
N ARG A 154 -0.79 -12.64 16.19
CA ARG A 154 0.56 -12.82 16.79
C ARG A 154 1.60 -11.77 16.38
N LEU A 155 1.28 -10.49 16.60
CA LEU A 155 2.22 -9.33 16.56
C LEU A 155 2.76 -8.98 15.16
N PRO A 156 3.36 -7.79 15.01
CA PRO A 156 2.67 -6.56 14.71
C PRO A 156 2.15 -6.44 13.26
N PRO A 157 1.08 -5.66 13.09
CA PRO A 157 0.46 -5.32 11.81
C PRO A 157 1.39 -4.62 10.81
N THR A 158 0.86 -4.51 9.63
CA THR A 158 1.49 -4.04 8.42
C THR A 158 1.77 -2.53 8.44
N LYS A 159 3.02 -2.13 8.21
CA LYS A 159 3.24 -0.85 7.56
C LYS A 159 2.66 -0.93 6.15
N TYR A 160 1.77 -0.04 5.79
CA TYR A 160 1.18 -0.06 4.47
C TYR A 160 1.73 1.17 3.80
N CYS A 161 2.64 1.09 2.84
CA CYS A 161 3.13 2.30 2.18
C CYS A 161 2.90 2.20 0.69
N PRO A 162 1.67 2.45 0.21
CA PRO A 162 1.39 2.53 -1.20
C PRO A 162 2.28 3.60 -1.80
N SER A 163 3.24 3.15 -2.60
CA SER A 163 3.88 4.03 -3.56
C SER A 163 3.16 3.86 -4.87
N ALA A 164 2.35 4.85 -5.25
CA ALA A 164 1.78 4.95 -6.58
C ALA A 164 2.70 5.85 -7.41
N SER A 165 3.56 5.28 -8.26
CA SER A 165 4.45 6.02 -9.16
C SER A 165 4.05 5.83 -10.62
N THR A 166 4.56 6.67 -11.52
CA THR A 166 4.34 6.56 -12.96
C THR A 166 5.67 6.38 -13.67
N SER A 167 5.83 5.34 -14.48
CA SER A 167 6.84 5.39 -15.54
C SER A 167 6.41 6.42 -16.59
N LYS A 168 7.27 7.37 -16.97
CA LYS A 168 7.00 8.27 -18.10
C LYS A 168 7.20 7.51 -19.41
N GLY A 169 6.31 6.56 -19.69
CA GLY A 169 6.08 6.05 -21.03
C GLY A 169 4.98 6.89 -21.66
N ARG A 170 5.34 7.85 -22.51
CA ARG A 170 4.38 8.55 -23.38
C ARG A 170 3.75 7.48 -24.27
N TRP A 171 2.60 6.92 -23.90
CA TRP A 171 1.79 6.09 -24.78
C TRP A 171 1.43 6.98 -25.97
N LYS A 172 2.21 6.85 -27.06
CA LYS A 172 1.87 7.49 -28.31
C LYS A 172 0.50 6.94 -28.71
N ARG A 173 -0.39 7.88 -29.02
CA ARG A 173 -1.71 7.64 -29.62
C ARG A 173 -1.65 6.63 -30.75
#